data_AF-A0A524QKC9-F1
#
_entry.id   AF-A0A524QKC9-F1
#
_cell.length_a   1.000
_cell.length_b   1.000
_cell.length_c   1.000
_cell.angle_alpha   90.00
_cell.angle_beta   90.00
_cell.angle_gamma   90.00
#
_symmetry.space_group_name_H-M   'P 1'
#
loop_
_entity.id
_entity.type
_entity.pdbx_description
1 polymer ?
#
loop_
_entity_poly.entity_id
_entity_poly.type
_entity_poly.pdbx_seq_one_letter_code
_entity_poly.pdbx_strand_id
1 'polypeptide(L)'
;MKKIILSLIVITVALSAGAQSKANEFLKKIPALPVDSCNATHAGIESFTQQVSSLINEIEDEIGRLNRHANESAGNNEEAAKAAAQKQMSQQYGMSQEDIEKMKNAKNLSAAEKQAMASKMMTQQTNMSMDEIKNLSKMSETGKKAYAEGYATEAMAMSQVNPKPQQVNNSALTMSQLLSEQQVLSGSISANGQKIGTLYSAIENDPSRQVMLDSIDMWRNNWTSMGGVNYGQGKQMDSLALMIKKMQIRYCDKYSPKYRAALRQHLAILKTSLPDYQKLGEITSEITKTQTGVSIQSDSMETGALEALNEYLSKLDKAYKFKLYFPEDD
;
A
#
# COMPACT_ATOMS: atom_id res chain seq x y z
N MET A 1 28.12 -53.45 31.91
CA MET A 1 28.83 -52.22 31.49
C MET A 1 28.48 -51.92 30.04
N LYS A 2 28.03 -50.67 29.79
CA LYS A 2 28.04 -49.89 28.52
C LYS A 2 27.38 -50.55 27.28
N LYS A 3 26.15 -50.14 26.92
CA LYS A 3 25.83 -49.03 25.99
C LYS A 3 26.59 -49.21 24.67
N ILE A 4 25.93 -49.43 23.53
CA ILE A 4 25.46 -48.36 22.63
C ILE A 4 24.33 -48.91 21.74
N ILE A 5 23.14 -48.36 21.90
CA ILE A 5 22.06 -48.38 20.90
C ILE A 5 22.32 -47.18 20.01
N LEU A 6 22.67 -47.39 18.74
CA LEU A 6 22.81 -46.31 17.76
C LEU A 6 21.53 -46.26 16.92
N SER A 7 20.50 -45.61 17.46
CA SER A 7 19.31 -45.23 16.71
C SER A 7 19.67 -44.07 15.77
N LEU A 8 19.81 -44.36 14.48
CA LEU A 8 19.93 -43.34 13.43
C LEU A 8 18.55 -42.70 13.20
N ILE A 9 18.15 -41.78 14.09
CA ILE A 9 17.04 -40.87 13.80
C ILE A 9 17.59 -39.85 12.80
N VAL A 10 17.35 -40.10 11.51
CA VAL A 10 17.45 -39.08 10.47
C VAL A 10 16.36 -38.07 10.78
N ILE A 11 16.72 -37.02 11.53
CA ILE A 11 15.92 -35.80 11.63
C ILE A 11 16.04 -35.17 10.24
N THR A 12 15.15 -35.54 9.33
CA THR A 12 14.76 -34.68 8.22
C THR A 12 14.11 -33.45 8.84
N VAL A 13 14.93 -32.48 9.24
CA VAL A 13 14.52 -31.10 9.25
C VAL A 13 14.17 -30.82 7.80
N ALA A 14 12.89 -30.95 7.46
CA ALA A 14 12.33 -30.26 6.33
C ALA A 14 12.58 -28.78 6.62
N LEU A 15 13.73 -28.28 6.19
CA LEU A 15 13.89 -26.88 5.87
C LEU A 15 12.84 -26.67 4.79
N SER A 16 11.64 -26.26 5.21
CA SER A 16 10.78 -25.42 4.41
C SER A 16 11.61 -24.18 4.13
N ALA A 17 12.46 -24.28 3.11
CA ALA A 17 12.88 -23.13 2.34
C ALA A 17 11.57 -22.54 1.83
N GLY A 18 10.98 -21.65 2.63
CA GLY A 18 9.87 -20.83 2.18
C GLY A 18 10.37 -20.19 0.90
N ALA A 19 9.74 -20.51 -0.22
CA ALA A 19 10.04 -19.86 -1.48
C ALA A 19 10.03 -18.36 -1.20
N GLN A 20 11.18 -17.71 -1.36
CA GLN A 20 11.30 -16.30 -1.02
C GLN A 20 10.39 -15.55 -2.00
N SER A 21 9.36 -14.87 -1.50
CA SER A 21 8.43 -14.14 -2.37
C SER A 21 9.13 -13.08 -3.22
N LYS A 22 8.57 -12.75 -4.38
CA LYS A 22 9.10 -11.70 -5.24
C LYS A 22 9.10 -10.36 -4.54
N ALA A 23 8.07 -10.10 -3.72
CA ALA A 23 8.04 -8.92 -2.86
C ALA A 23 9.27 -8.83 -1.92
N ASN A 24 9.70 -9.96 -1.35
CA ASN A 24 10.92 -10.01 -0.52
C ASN A 24 12.21 -9.87 -1.35
N GLU A 25 12.22 -10.31 -2.60
CA GLU A 25 13.33 -10.06 -3.52
C GLU A 25 13.46 -8.57 -3.85
N PHE A 26 12.39 -7.92 -4.26
CA PHE A 26 12.39 -6.48 -4.57
C PHE A 26 12.65 -5.62 -3.33
N LEU A 27 12.18 -6.03 -2.15
CA LEU A 27 12.47 -5.35 -0.88
C LEU A 27 13.99 -5.24 -0.62
N LYS A 28 14.79 -6.22 -1.08
CA LYS A 28 16.25 -6.20 -0.95
C LYS A 28 16.93 -5.24 -1.94
N LYS A 29 16.25 -4.89 -3.03
CA LYS A 29 16.75 -3.96 -4.08
C LYS A 29 16.47 -2.49 -3.75
N ILE A 30 15.65 -2.21 -2.73
CA ILE A 30 15.35 -0.84 -2.29
C ILE A 30 16.64 -0.10 -1.92
N PRO A 31 16.93 1.06 -2.52
CA PRO A 31 18.09 1.84 -2.16
C PRO A 31 17.97 2.40 -0.73
N ALA A 32 19.11 2.59 -0.07
CA ALA A 32 19.13 3.13 1.28
C ALA A 32 18.58 4.56 1.33
N LEU A 33 17.89 4.90 2.42
CA LEU A 33 17.35 6.24 2.61
C LEU A 33 18.47 7.29 2.63
N PRO A 34 18.31 8.43 1.93
CA PRO A 34 19.34 9.45 1.89
C PRO A 34 19.57 10.09 3.27
N VAL A 35 20.82 10.07 3.72
CA VAL A 35 21.23 10.56 5.04
C VAL A 35 21.33 12.08 5.06
N ASP A 36 21.69 12.70 3.93
CA ASP A 36 21.79 14.14 3.77
C ASP A 36 20.97 14.62 2.57
N SER A 37 19.68 14.87 2.80
CA SER A 37 18.75 15.28 1.75
C SER A 37 18.93 16.75 1.33
N CYS A 38 19.57 17.59 2.15
CA CYS A 38 19.66 19.03 1.91
C CYS A 38 20.98 19.42 1.25
N ASN A 39 22.06 18.68 1.49
CA ASN A 39 23.35 18.92 0.83
C ASN A 39 23.60 18.03 -0.40
N ALA A 40 22.59 17.27 -0.87
CA ALA A 40 22.73 16.49 -2.09
C ALA A 40 23.00 17.38 -3.32
N THR A 41 23.71 16.83 -4.31
CA THR A 41 23.97 17.47 -5.60
C THR A 41 22.89 17.11 -6.61
N HIS A 42 22.81 17.81 -7.75
CA HIS A 42 21.89 17.43 -8.83
C HIS A 42 22.14 15.99 -9.28
N ALA A 43 23.39 15.66 -9.56
CA ALA A 43 23.80 14.32 -9.98
C ALA A 43 23.47 13.23 -8.94
N GLY A 44 23.62 13.54 -7.64
CA GLY A 44 23.29 12.61 -6.56
C GLY A 44 21.79 12.32 -6.47
N ILE A 45 20.96 13.36 -6.63
CA ILE A 45 19.50 13.21 -6.66
C ILE A 45 19.08 12.42 -7.90
N GLU A 46 19.59 12.78 -9.08
CA GLU A 46 19.27 12.11 -10.32
C GLU A 46 19.63 10.62 -10.27
N SER A 47 20.84 10.27 -9.82
CA SER A 47 21.27 8.89 -9.67
C SER A 47 20.36 8.09 -8.72
N PHE A 48 19.96 8.70 -7.60
CA PHE A 48 19.06 8.07 -6.64
C PHE A 48 17.65 7.86 -7.22
N THR A 49 17.07 8.91 -7.80
CA THR A 49 15.74 8.89 -8.43
C THR A 49 15.70 7.90 -9.58
N GLN A 50 16.74 7.81 -10.41
CA GLN A 50 16.85 6.81 -11.47
C GLN A 50 16.85 5.37 -10.92
N GLN A 51 17.60 5.10 -9.85
CA GLN A 51 17.60 3.77 -9.21
C GLN A 51 16.22 3.40 -8.66
N VAL A 52 15.54 4.33 -7.97
CA VAL A 52 14.19 4.10 -7.44
C VAL A 52 13.18 3.91 -8.58
N SER A 53 13.22 4.78 -9.60
CA SER A 53 12.33 4.72 -10.76
C SER A 53 12.52 3.44 -11.58
N SER A 54 13.75 2.95 -11.74
CA SER A 54 14.01 1.66 -12.39
C SER A 54 13.34 0.51 -11.63
N LEU A 55 13.45 0.51 -10.29
CA LEU A 55 12.83 -0.52 -9.45
C LEU A 55 11.30 -0.43 -9.46
N ILE A 56 10.72 0.77 -9.50
CA ILE A 56 9.27 1.00 -9.71
C ILE A 56 8.84 0.31 -11.01
N ASN A 57 9.52 0.60 -12.13
CA ASN A 57 9.18 0.04 -13.43
C ASN A 57 9.28 -1.50 -13.43
N GLU A 58 10.32 -2.08 -12.83
CA GLU A 58 10.46 -3.54 -12.69
C GLU A 58 9.28 -4.17 -11.94
N ILE A 59 8.81 -3.52 -10.87
CA ILE A 59 7.66 -4.00 -10.09
C ILE A 59 6.35 -3.83 -10.86
N GLU A 60 6.16 -2.71 -11.57
CA GLU A 60 4.98 -2.48 -12.40
C GLU A 60 4.88 -3.47 -13.56
N ASP A 61 6.00 -3.79 -14.22
CA ASP A 61 6.07 -4.81 -15.25
C ASP A 61 5.72 -6.20 -14.70
N GLU A 62 6.20 -6.53 -13.50
CA GLU A 62 5.88 -7.77 -12.83
C GLU A 62 4.40 -7.85 -12.43
N ILE A 63 3.83 -6.79 -11.85
CA ILE A 63 2.39 -6.68 -11.58
C ILE A 63 1.59 -6.86 -12.87
N GLY A 64 2.01 -6.21 -13.96
CA GLY A 64 1.40 -6.35 -15.28
C GLY A 64 1.45 -7.78 -15.81
N ARG A 65 2.57 -8.48 -15.63
CA ARG A 65 2.72 -9.90 -15.98
C ARG A 65 1.77 -10.79 -15.16
N LEU A 66 1.71 -10.59 -13.84
CA LEU A 66 0.83 -11.36 -12.95
C LEU A 66 -0.65 -11.15 -13.28
N ASN A 67 -1.04 -9.91 -13.57
CA ASN A 67 -2.41 -9.57 -13.97
C ASN A 67 -2.78 -10.18 -15.34
N ARG A 68 -1.86 -10.19 -16.31
CA ARG A 68 -2.07 -10.89 -17.59
C ARG A 68 -2.26 -12.39 -17.39
N HIS A 69 -1.41 -13.04 -16.60
CA HIS A 69 -1.53 -14.47 -16.30
C HIS A 69 -2.85 -14.81 -15.58
N ALA A 70 -3.28 -13.97 -14.65
CA ALA A 70 -4.57 -14.12 -13.98
C ALA A 70 -5.74 -14.01 -14.99
N ASN A 71 -5.67 -13.05 -15.90
CA ASN A 71 -6.70 -12.85 -16.93
C ASN A 71 -6.72 -13.97 -17.98
N GLU A 72 -5.58 -14.50 -18.40
CA GLU A 72 -5.49 -15.64 -19.34
C GLU A 72 -6.05 -16.92 -18.72
N SER A 73 -5.76 -17.14 -17.43
CA SER A 73 -6.34 -18.26 -16.66
C SER A 73 -7.87 -18.12 -16.53
N ALA A 74 -8.39 -16.90 -16.50
CA ALA A 74 -9.82 -16.59 -16.51
C ALA A 74 -10.45 -16.65 -17.91
N GLY A 75 -9.70 -16.35 -18.98
CA GLY A 75 -10.17 -16.29 -20.37
C GLY A 75 -10.63 -17.63 -20.95
N ASN A 76 -10.10 -18.75 -20.45
CA ASN A 76 -10.61 -20.10 -20.77
C ASN A 76 -11.99 -20.38 -20.14
N ASN A 77 -12.52 -19.46 -19.33
CA ASN A 77 -13.79 -19.53 -18.62
C ASN A 77 -14.41 -18.12 -18.44
N GLU A 78 -14.27 -17.24 -19.43
CA GLU A 78 -14.50 -15.78 -19.29
C GLU A 78 -15.89 -15.43 -18.73
N GLU A 79 -16.92 -16.14 -19.16
CA GLU A 79 -18.30 -15.92 -18.71
C GLU A 79 -18.51 -16.41 -17.26
N ALA A 80 -17.90 -17.54 -16.89
CA ALA A 80 -17.88 -18.03 -15.52
C ALA A 80 -17.06 -17.11 -14.61
N ALA A 81 -15.95 -16.55 -15.08
CA ALA A 81 -15.11 -15.61 -14.34
C ALA A 81 -15.77 -14.24 -14.16
N LYS A 82 -16.47 -13.72 -15.17
CA LYS A 82 -17.28 -12.49 -15.06
C LYS A 82 -18.46 -12.68 -14.12
N ALA A 83 -19.21 -13.78 -14.27
CA ALA A 83 -20.32 -14.10 -13.39
C ALA A 83 -19.85 -14.33 -11.94
N ALA A 84 -18.70 -14.98 -11.77
CA ALA A 84 -18.03 -15.14 -10.49
C ALA A 84 -17.63 -13.82 -9.86
N ALA A 85 -16.94 -12.94 -10.59
CA ALA A 85 -16.52 -11.63 -10.09
C ALA A 85 -17.74 -10.78 -9.72
N GLN A 86 -18.82 -10.81 -10.53
CA GLN A 86 -20.07 -10.12 -10.20
C GLN A 86 -20.77 -10.69 -8.98
N LYS A 87 -20.82 -12.02 -8.86
CA LYS A 87 -21.41 -12.72 -7.72
C LYS A 87 -20.60 -12.47 -6.45
N GLN A 88 -19.28 -12.51 -6.52
CA GLN A 88 -18.38 -12.15 -5.44
C GLN A 88 -18.60 -10.68 -5.05
N MET A 89 -18.62 -9.76 -6.02
CA MET A 89 -18.85 -8.34 -5.71
C MET A 89 -20.20 -8.06 -5.06
N SER A 90 -21.26 -8.73 -5.53
CA SER A 90 -22.60 -8.56 -4.98
C SER A 90 -22.78 -9.24 -3.62
N GLN A 91 -22.32 -10.48 -3.48
CA GLN A 91 -22.51 -11.28 -2.26
C GLN A 91 -21.51 -10.93 -1.15
N GLN A 92 -20.30 -10.50 -1.52
CA GLN A 92 -19.22 -10.21 -0.58
C GLN A 92 -19.12 -8.72 -0.23
N TYR A 93 -19.36 -7.83 -1.20
CA TYR A 93 -19.25 -6.38 -0.98
C TYR A 93 -20.60 -5.66 -0.93
N GLY A 94 -21.73 -6.38 -1.01
CA GLY A 94 -23.06 -5.77 -0.96
C GLY A 94 -23.35 -4.77 -2.08
N MET A 95 -22.59 -4.84 -3.18
CA MET A 95 -22.67 -3.89 -4.27
C MET A 95 -23.88 -4.16 -5.17
N SER A 96 -24.54 -3.08 -5.60
CA SER A 96 -25.56 -3.15 -6.64
C SER A 96 -24.93 -3.39 -8.02
N GLN A 97 -25.72 -3.87 -8.98
CA GLN A 97 -25.29 -3.97 -10.39
C GLN A 97 -24.79 -2.62 -10.93
N GLU A 98 -25.45 -1.53 -10.57
CA GLU A 98 -25.06 -0.17 -10.96
C GLU A 98 -23.67 0.22 -10.42
N ASP A 99 -23.34 -0.18 -9.19
CA ASP A 99 -22.00 0.05 -8.61
C ASP A 99 -20.93 -0.79 -9.34
N ILE A 100 -21.25 -2.03 -9.73
CA ILE A 100 -20.37 -2.90 -10.53
C ILE A 100 -20.09 -2.28 -11.92
N GLU A 101 -21.12 -1.72 -12.56
CA GLU A 101 -21.01 -1.11 -13.89
C GLU A 101 -20.25 0.22 -13.87
N LYS A 102 -20.38 1.00 -12.79
CA LYS A 102 -19.50 2.16 -12.56
C LYS A 102 -18.04 1.76 -12.41
N MET A 103 -17.75 0.64 -11.74
CA MET A 103 -16.39 0.13 -11.57
C MET A 103 -15.77 -0.36 -12.88
N LYS A 104 -16.55 -1.03 -13.74
CA LYS A 104 -16.10 -1.39 -15.10
C LYS A 104 -15.68 -0.18 -15.93
N ASN A 105 -16.19 1.01 -15.60
CA ASN A 105 -15.88 2.29 -16.24
C ASN A 105 -14.99 3.20 -15.36
N ALA A 106 -14.20 2.64 -14.43
CA ALA A 106 -13.43 3.40 -13.43
C ALA A 106 -12.46 4.47 -13.99
N LYS A 107 -12.11 4.41 -15.29
CA LYS A 107 -11.34 5.46 -15.97
C LYS A 107 -12.08 6.81 -16.02
N ASN A 108 -13.41 6.80 -15.95
CA ASN A 108 -14.25 7.98 -16.04
C ASN A 108 -14.66 8.55 -14.68
N LEU A 109 -14.19 7.96 -13.57
CA LEU A 109 -14.49 8.43 -12.21
C LEU A 109 -13.52 9.53 -11.78
N SER A 110 -14.06 10.58 -11.14
CA SER A 110 -13.26 11.59 -10.45
C SER A 110 -12.51 10.99 -9.24
N ALA A 111 -11.47 11.68 -8.75
CA ALA A 111 -10.73 11.24 -7.57
C ALA A 111 -11.64 11.11 -6.32
N ALA A 112 -12.63 11.99 -6.18
CA ALA A 112 -13.60 11.95 -5.09
C ALA A 112 -14.54 10.73 -5.20
N GLU A 113 -14.97 10.38 -6.41
CA GLU A 113 -15.81 9.19 -6.63
C GLU A 113 -15.02 7.89 -6.43
N LYS A 114 -13.76 7.85 -6.85
CA LYS A 114 -12.86 6.72 -6.55
C LYS A 114 -12.66 6.55 -5.05
N GLN A 115 -12.48 7.64 -4.32
CA GLN A 115 -12.32 7.62 -2.87
C GLN A 115 -13.62 7.18 -2.17
N ALA A 116 -14.77 7.71 -2.56
CA ALA A 116 -16.06 7.32 -2.01
C ALA A 116 -16.39 5.84 -2.28
N MET A 117 -16.05 5.35 -3.47
CA MET A 117 -16.21 3.94 -3.85
C MET A 117 -15.28 3.04 -3.03
N ALA A 118 -14.00 3.42 -2.89
CA ALA A 118 -13.06 2.70 -2.03
C ALA A 118 -13.52 2.70 -0.55
N SER A 119 -14.03 3.82 -0.04
CA SER A 119 -14.58 3.91 1.31
C SER A 119 -15.83 3.06 1.50
N LYS A 120 -16.73 3.02 0.52
CA LYS A 120 -17.95 2.19 0.53
C LYS A 120 -17.60 0.69 0.47
N MET A 121 -16.68 0.31 -0.41
CA MET A 121 -16.16 -1.06 -0.48
C MET A 121 -15.52 -1.46 0.85
N MET A 122 -14.70 -0.58 1.44
CA MET A 122 -14.06 -0.86 2.72
C MET A 122 -15.07 -0.99 3.87
N THR A 123 -16.06 -0.10 3.97
CA THR A 123 -17.09 -0.17 5.04
C THR A 123 -18.05 -1.34 4.89
N GLN A 124 -18.44 -1.70 3.67
CA GLN A 124 -19.31 -2.86 3.42
C GLN A 124 -18.55 -4.19 3.53
N GLN A 125 -17.25 -4.22 3.20
CA GLN A 125 -16.39 -5.39 3.38
C GLN A 125 -16.12 -5.68 4.85
N THR A 126 -16.01 -4.65 5.69
CA THR A 126 -15.60 -4.83 7.09
C THR A 126 -16.71 -4.81 8.11
N ASN A 127 -17.91 -4.29 7.81
CA ASN A 127 -19.03 -4.11 8.77
C ASN A 127 -18.58 -3.73 10.20
N MET A 128 -17.50 -2.96 10.30
CA MET A 128 -16.77 -2.67 11.54
C MET A 128 -16.44 -1.19 11.56
N SER A 129 -16.61 -0.59 12.73
CA SER A 129 -16.10 0.74 13.00
C SER A 129 -14.57 0.77 13.04
N MET A 130 -13.98 1.94 12.81
CA MET A 130 -12.52 2.13 12.87
C MET A 130 -11.92 1.77 14.24
N ASP A 131 -12.68 1.92 15.32
CA ASP A 131 -12.25 1.52 16.67
C ASP A 131 -12.27 0.00 16.86
N GLU A 132 -13.23 -0.70 16.24
CA GLU A 132 -13.25 -2.17 16.22
C GLU A 132 -12.09 -2.73 15.40
N ILE A 133 -11.75 -2.14 14.26
CA ILE A 133 -10.57 -2.53 13.46
C ILE A 133 -9.28 -2.36 14.27
N LYS A 134 -9.16 -1.24 15.00
CA LYS A 134 -8.01 -0.94 15.86
C LYS A 134 -7.91 -1.91 17.05
N ASN A 135 -9.03 -2.33 17.61
CA ASN A 135 -9.05 -3.34 18.68
C ASN A 135 -8.75 -4.74 18.15
N LEU A 136 -9.27 -5.11 16.97
CA LEU A 136 -8.99 -6.41 16.36
C LEU A 136 -7.50 -6.58 16.02
N SER A 137 -6.85 -5.53 15.51
CA SER A 137 -5.41 -5.54 15.23
C SER A 137 -4.53 -5.76 16.47
N LYS A 138 -5.10 -5.58 17.68
CA LYS A 138 -4.45 -5.78 18.97
C LYS A 138 -4.83 -7.10 19.65
N MET A 139 -5.76 -7.87 19.08
CA MET A 139 -6.19 -9.15 19.64
C MET A 139 -5.13 -10.23 19.43
N SER A 140 -5.07 -11.19 20.37
CA SER A 140 -4.31 -12.43 20.18
C SER A 140 -4.92 -13.27 19.06
N GLU A 141 -4.15 -14.21 18.51
CA GLU A 141 -4.66 -15.18 17.52
C GLU A 141 -5.90 -15.94 18.02
N THR A 142 -5.95 -16.27 19.31
CA THR A 142 -7.14 -16.83 19.97
C THR A 142 -8.32 -15.87 19.98
N GLY A 143 -8.09 -14.57 20.20
CA GLY A 143 -9.13 -13.54 20.16
C GLY A 143 -9.67 -13.28 18.76
N LYS A 144 -8.79 -13.28 17.75
CA LYS A 144 -9.18 -13.21 16.33
C LYS A 144 -10.01 -14.43 15.91
N LYS A 145 -9.61 -15.63 16.35
CA LYS A 145 -10.36 -16.87 16.12
C LYS A 145 -11.75 -16.85 16.76
N ALA A 146 -11.85 -16.40 18.01
CA ALA A 146 -13.15 -16.27 18.69
C ALA A 146 -14.07 -15.23 18.02
N TYR A 147 -13.51 -14.12 17.53
CA TYR A 147 -14.24 -13.13 16.74
C TYR A 147 -14.77 -13.74 15.43
N ALA A 148 -13.94 -14.50 14.71
CA ALA A 148 -14.33 -15.21 13.49
C ALA A 148 -15.42 -16.27 13.74
N GLU A 149 -15.33 -17.01 14.84
CA GLU A 149 -16.34 -17.99 15.26
C GLU A 149 -17.67 -17.31 15.63
N GLY A 150 -17.63 -16.16 16.30
CA GLY A 150 -18.81 -15.35 16.62
C GLY A 150 -19.51 -14.82 15.37
N TYR A 151 -18.74 -14.25 14.43
CA TYR A 151 -19.26 -13.77 13.15
C TYR A 151 -19.85 -14.90 12.29
N ALA A 152 -19.17 -16.04 12.20
CA ALA A 152 -19.69 -17.22 11.50
C ALA A 152 -21.00 -17.71 12.12
N THR A 153 -21.13 -17.64 13.44
CA THR A 153 -22.36 -18.00 14.17
C THR A 153 -23.49 -17.02 13.88
N GLU A 154 -23.21 -15.72 13.84
CA GLU A 154 -24.18 -14.67 13.51
C GLU A 154 -24.64 -14.74 12.04
N ALA A 155 -23.72 -14.98 11.11
CA ALA A 155 -24.03 -15.21 9.69
C ALA A 155 -24.89 -16.48 9.48
N MET A 156 -24.60 -17.56 10.23
CA MET A 156 -25.44 -18.76 10.25
C MET A 156 -26.84 -18.46 10.81
N ALA A 157 -26.96 -17.65 11.87
CA ALA A 157 -28.24 -17.25 12.44
C ALA A 157 -29.07 -16.40 11.46
N MET A 158 -28.46 -15.48 10.72
CA MET A 158 -29.13 -14.67 9.70
C MET A 158 -29.57 -15.51 8.49
N SER A 159 -28.82 -16.57 8.13
CA SER A 159 -29.18 -17.48 7.05
C SER A 159 -30.39 -18.38 7.37
N GLN A 160 -30.69 -18.61 8.66
CA GLN A 160 -31.85 -19.40 9.09
C GLN A 160 -33.18 -18.63 8.98
N VAL A 161 -33.15 -17.32 8.70
CA VAL A 161 -34.36 -16.49 8.52
C VAL A 161 -34.98 -16.66 7.11
N ASN A 162 -34.29 -17.34 6.18
CA ASN A 162 -34.83 -17.77 4.89
C ASN A 162 -34.87 -19.32 4.81
N PRO A 163 -36.07 -19.95 4.89
CA PRO A 163 -36.17 -21.40 4.97
C PRO A 163 -36.12 -22.01 3.56
N LYS A 164 -34.91 -22.25 3.05
CA LYS A 164 -34.68 -23.39 2.17
C LYS A 164 -33.62 -24.28 2.79
N PRO A 165 -33.84 -25.60 2.87
CA PRO A 165 -32.88 -26.51 3.48
C PRO A 165 -31.69 -26.65 2.54
N GLN A 166 -30.70 -25.77 2.66
CA GLN A 166 -29.35 -26.08 2.22
C GLN A 166 -28.70 -26.87 3.34
N GLN A 167 -28.28 -28.10 3.03
CA GLN A 167 -27.35 -28.84 3.88
C GLN A 167 -26.24 -27.89 4.30
N VAL A 168 -26.11 -27.65 5.61
CA VAL A 168 -24.95 -26.97 6.19
C VAL A 168 -23.77 -27.93 5.99
N ASN A 169 -23.18 -27.84 4.81
CA ASN A 169 -22.04 -28.64 4.39
C ASN A 169 -20.79 -28.02 5.05
N ASN A 170 -19.79 -28.84 5.42
CA ASN A 170 -18.54 -28.34 6.02
C ASN A 170 -17.86 -27.24 5.19
N SER A 171 -18.12 -27.20 3.87
CA SER A 171 -17.66 -26.16 2.95
C SER A 171 -18.25 -24.76 3.22
N ALA A 172 -19.47 -24.65 3.76
CA ALA A 172 -20.07 -23.37 4.15
C ALA A 172 -19.42 -22.80 5.42
N LEU A 173 -19.06 -23.67 6.37
CA LEU A 173 -18.32 -23.31 7.59
C LEU A 173 -16.87 -22.91 7.29
N THR A 174 -16.19 -23.58 6.36
CA THR A 174 -14.85 -23.17 5.92
C THR A 174 -14.89 -21.87 5.11
N MET A 175 -15.95 -21.64 4.32
CA MET A 175 -16.13 -20.39 3.56
C MET A 175 -16.36 -19.19 4.49
N SER A 176 -17.18 -19.33 5.53
CA SER A 176 -17.39 -18.24 6.49
C SER A 176 -16.12 -17.89 7.29
N GLN A 177 -15.32 -18.90 7.64
CA GLN A 177 -14.00 -18.71 8.26
C GLN A 177 -13.03 -17.96 7.35
N LEU A 178 -12.92 -18.36 6.08
CA LEU A 178 -12.07 -17.68 5.10
C LEU A 178 -12.50 -16.23 4.87
N LEU A 179 -13.81 -15.97 4.75
CA LEU A 179 -14.34 -14.61 4.61
C LEU A 179 -14.03 -13.74 5.83
N SER A 180 -14.16 -14.29 7.04
CA SER A 180 -13.81 -13.58 8.26
C SER A 180 -12.31 -13.27 8.33
N GLU A 181 -11.44 -14.24 8.03
CA GLU A 181 -10.00 -14.03 8.01
C GLU A 181 -9.58 -12.98 6.97
N GLN A 182 -10.19 -13.01 5.78
CA GLN A 182 -10.00 -12.01 4.73
C GLN A 182 -10.37 -10.59 5.21
N GLN A 183 -11.48 -10.48 5.94
CA GLN A 183 -11.98 -9.23 6.49
C GLN A 183 -11.05 -8.65 7.55
N VAL A 184 -10.55 -9.49 8.46
CA VAL A 184 -9.56 -9.10 9.47
C VAL A 184 -8.27 -8.58 8.81
N LEU A 185 -7.76 -9.32 7.82
CA LEU A 185 -6.55 -8.93 7.08
C LEU A 185 -6.76 -7.62 6.31
N SER A 186 -7.89 -7.48 5.63
CA SER A 186 -8.24 -6.26 4.90
C SER A 186 -8.34 -5.05 5.84
N GLY A 187 -8.93 -5.23 7.02
CA GLY A 187 -8.98 -4.20 8.07
C GLY A 187 -7.59 -3.82 8.60
N SER A 188 -6.71 -4.80 8.86
CA SER A 188 -5.32 -4.58 9.27
C SER A 188 -4.54 -3.75 8.23
N ILE A 189 -4.60 -4.18 6.97
CA ILE A 189 -3.96 -3.50 5.83
C ILE A 189 -4.49 -2.07 5.69
N SER A 190 -5.80 -1.89 5.78
CA SER A 190 -6.45 -0.57 5.70
C SER A 190 -6.02 0.36 6.82
N ALA A 191 -5.97 -0.13 8.06
CA ALA A 191 -5.50 0.64 9.21
C ALA A 191 -4.03 1.05 9.05
N ASN A 192 -3.19 0.17 8.50
CA ASN A 192 -1.79 0.49 8.21
C ASN A 192 -1.66 1.52 7.07
N GLY A 193 -2.48 1.42 6.02
CA GLY A 193 -2.57 2.43 4.97
C GLY A 193 -2.95 3.81 5.51
N GLN A 194 -3.91 3.89 6.45
CA GLN A 194 -4.26 5.17 7.09
C GLN A 194 -3.13 5.72 7.97
N LYS A 195 -2.43 4.87 8.72
CA LYS A 195 -1.24 5.28 9.48
C LYS A 195 -0.21 5.88 8.53
N ILE A 196 0.09 5.20 7.42
CA ILE A 196 1.02 5.66 6.38
C ILE A 196 0.55 7.02 5.81
N GLY A 197 -0.72 7.15 5.42
CA GLY A 197 -1.28 8.40 4.92
C GLY A 197 -1.14 9.56 5.92
N THR A 198 -1.36 9.30 7.20
CA THR A 198 -1.21 10.28 8.29
C THR A 198 0.22 10.77 8.43
N LEU A 199 1.23 9.90 8.24
CA LEU A 199 2.64 10.29 8.32
C LEU A 199 2.99 11.37 7.30
N TYR A 200 2.49 11.23 6.07
CA TYR A 200 2.77 12.17 4.99
C TYR A 200 1.87 13.40 5.03
N SER A 201 0.58 13.25 5.35
CA SER A 201 -0.36 14.37 5.39
C SER A 201 0.00 15.41 6.46
N ALA A 202 0.54 14.98 7.61
CA ALA A 202 1.03 15.91 8.65
C ALA A 202 2.18 16.80 8.17
N ILE A 203 2.95 16.34 7.18
CA ILE A 203 4.04 17.11 6.54
C ILE A 203 3.47 17.94 5.40
N GLU A 204 2.57 17.33 4.61
CA GLU A 204 2.04 17.94 3.40
C GLU A 204 0.99 19.02 3.65
N ASN A 205 0.33 18.99 4.80
CA ASN A 205 -0.71 19.96 5.16
C ASN A 205 -0.25 20.95 6.24
N ASP A 206 1.04 20.99 6.58
CA ASP A 206 1.59 21.99 7.50
C ASP A 206 1.44 23.39 6.87
N PRO A 207 0.62 24.31 7.43
CA PRO A 207 0.38 25.63 6.85
C PRO A 207 1.66 26.45 6.70
N SER A 208 2.63 26.24 7.60
CA SER A 208 3.90 26.95 7.55
C SER A 208 4.76 26.54 6.33
N ARG A 209 4.44 25.42 5.68
CA ARG A 209 5.05 25.03 4.41
C ARG A 209 4.67 26.03 3.33
N GLN A 210 3.39 26.35 3.22
CA GLN A 210 2.88 27.28 2.21
C GLN A 210 3.42 28.69 2.47
N VAL A 211 3.43 29.15 3.72
CA VAL A 211 4.01 30.46 4.09
C VAL A 211 5.47 30.60 3.65
N MET A 212 6.28 29.55 3.78
CA MET A 212 7.67 29.56 3.33
C MET A 212 7.78 29.62 1.80
N LEU A 213 6.96 28.86 1.08
CA LEU A 213 6.91 28.87 -0.38
C LEU A 213 6.43 30.23 -0.91
N ASP A 214 5.36 30.79 -0.36
CA ASP A 214 4.84 32.11 -0.72
C ASP A 214 5.88 33.20 -0.49
N SER A 215 6.67 33.11 0.59
CA SER A 215 7.76 34.03 0.86
C SER A 215 8.87 33.93 -0.20
N ILE A 216 9.27 32.70 -0.57
CA ILE A 216 10.25 32.46 -1.63
C ILE A 216 9.77 33.06 -2.96
N ASP A 217 8.52 32.79 -3.34
CA ASP A 217 7.96 33.27 -4.61
C ASP A 217 7.79 34.79 -4.63
N MET A 218 7.35 35.39 -3.52
CA MET A 218 7.28 36.85 -3.38
C MET A 218 8.66 37.49 -3.58
N TRP A 219 9.69 36.99 -2.90
CA TRP A 219 11.05 37.54 -3.05
C TRP A 219 11.62 37.30 -4.45
N ARG A 220 11.34 36.13 -5.06
CA ARG A 220 11.75 35.81 -6.43
C ARG A 220 11.10 36.76 -7.44
N ASN A 221 9.81 37.03 -7.31
CA ASN A 221 9.10 37.97 -8.18
C ASN A 221 9.64 39.39 -8.06
N ASN A 222 9.95 39.83 -6.82
CA ASN A 222 10.60 41.12 -6.59
C ASN A 222 12.02 41.18 -7.14
N TRP A 223 12.77 40.08 -7.09
CA TRP A 223 14.12 40.01 -7.65
C TRP A 223 14.08 40.08 -9.19
N THR A 224 13.20 39.31 -9.83
CA THR A 224 13.04 39.28 -11.29
C THR A 224 12.55 40.62 -11.84
N SER A 225 11.68 41.34 -11.13
CA SER A 225 11.20 42.66 -11.57
C SER A 225 12.27 43.76 -11.55
N MET A 226 13.39 43.53 -10.86
CA MET A 226 14.57 44.40 -10.85
C MET A 226 15.61 44.03 -11.92
N GLY A 227 15.44 42.88 -12.59
CA GLY A 227 16.33 42.43 -13.66
C GLY A 227 16.28 43.34 -14.89
N GLY A 228 17.44 43.83 -15.34
CA GLY A 228 17.57 44.69 -16.52
C GLY A 228 17.48 46.21 -16.26
N VAL A 229 17.22 46.63 -15.02
CA VAL A 229 17.10 48.04 -14.63
C VAL A 229 18.40 48.50 -13.95
N ASN A 230 19.37 48.99 -14.72
CA ASN A 230 20.70 49.32 -14.21
C ASN A 230 20.73 50.72 -13.53
N TYR A 231 20.17 50.80 -12.31
CA TYR A 231 20.14 52.01 -11.49
C TYR A 231 20.51 51.74 -10.01
N GLY A 232 21.65 51.08 -9.75
CA GLY A 232 22.17 50.93 -8.37
C GLY A 232 21.40 49.93 -7.47
N GLN A 233 20.50 49.13 -8.04
CA GLN A 233 19.67 48.15 -7.32
C GLN A 233 20.41 46.85 -6.96
N GLY A 234 21.69 46.70 -7.34
CA GLY A 234 22.48 45.48 -7.12
C GLY A 234 22.47 44.99 -5.67
N LYS A 235 22.67 45.89 -4.69
CA LYS A 235 22.63 45.52 -3.26
C LYS A 235 21.28 44.97 -2.80
N GLN A 236 20.18 45.46 -3.38
CA GLN A 236 18.83 44.99 -3.07
C GLN A 236 18.56 43.63 -3.70
N MET A 237 19.03 43.43 -4.93
CA MET A 237 19.00 42.13 -5.61
C MET A 237 19.82 41.07 -4.85
N ASP A 238 21.03 41.41 -4.40
CA ASP A 238 21.87 40.51 -3.60
C ASP A 238 21.18 40.13 -2.28
N SER A 239 20.53 41.10 -1.63
CA SER A 239 19.77 40.86 -0.39
C SER A 239 18.58 39.91 -0.62
N LEU A 240 17.83 40.11 -1.71
CA LEU A 240 16.71 39.23 -2.09
C LEU A 240 17.21 37.82 -2.43
N ALA A 241 18.29 37.68 -3.20
CA ALA A 241 18.90 36.39 -3.51
C ALA A 241 19.30 35.64 -2.23
N LEU A 242 19.92 36.35 -1.27
CA LEU A 242 20.29 35.76 0.02
C LEU A 242 19.07 35.33 0.84
N MET A 243 17.98 36.12 0.84
CA MET A 243 16.73 35.77 1.53
C MET A 243 16.08 34.52 0.92
N ILE A 244 16.02 34.43 -0.41
CA ILE A 244 15.52 33.26 -1.14
C ILE A 244 16.33 32.02 -0.76
N LYS A 245 17.66 32.08 -0.91
CA LYS A 245 18.58 30.98 -0.56
C LYS A 245 18.40 30.51 0.88
N LYS A 246 18.42 31.44 1.84
CA LYS A 246 18.24 31.11 3.27
C LYS A 246 16.90 30.43 3.55
N MET A 247 15.84 30.84 2.88
CA MET A 247 14.52 30.24 3.07
C MET A 247 14.39 28.88 2.40
N GLN A 248 14.97 28.69 1.21
CA GLN A 248 15.04 27.38 0.55
C GLN A 248 15.80 26.36 1.41
N ILE A 249 16.93 26.78 2.02
CA ILE A 249 17.69 25.94 2.96
C ILE A 249 16.83 25.61 4.19
N ARG A 250 16.22 26.62 4.83
CA ARG A 250 15.34 26.43 5.99
C ARG A 250 14.16 25.51 5.70
N TYR A 251 13.59 25.61 4.50
CA TYR A 251 12.50 24.77 4.04
C TYR A 251 12.95 23.31 3.96
N CYS A 252 14.11 23.05 3.35
CA CYS A 252 14.69 21.72 3.31
C CYS A 252 14.98 21.17 4.71
N ASP A 253 15.68 21.94 5.54
CA ASP A 253 16.08 21.53 6.90
C ASP A 253 14.87 21.19 7.79
N LYS A 254 13.75 21.88 7.58
CA LYS A 254 12.52 21.64 8.35
C LYS A 254 11.76 20.40 7.90
N TYR A 255 11.65 20.16 6.59
CA TYR A 255 10.73 19.16 6.05
C TYR A 255 11.41 17.86 5.61
N SER A 256 12.64 17.90 5.11
CA SER A 256 13.37 16.71 4.68
C SER A 256 13.58 15.69 5.82
N PRO A 257 13.98 16.09 7.05
CA PRO A 257 14.11 15.13 8.16
C PRO A 257 12.78 14.48 8.56
N LYS A 258 11.68 15.24 8.53
CA LYS A 258 10.33 14.72 8.81
C LYS A 258 9.89 13.72 7.75
N TYR A 259 10.12 14.04 6.47
CA TYR A 259 9.79 13.16 5.37
C TYR A 259 10.59 11.86 5.40
N ARG A 260 11.87 11.94 5.69
CA ARG A 260 12.72 10.76 5.90
C ARG A 260 12.26 9.92 7.09
N ALA A 261 11.82 10.54 8.18
CA ALA A 261 11.25 9.81 9.31
C ALA A 261 9.95 9.08 8.90
N ALA A 262 9.08 9.73 8.12
CA ALA A 262 7.89 9.10 7.54
C ALA A 262 8.26 7.91 6.62
N LEU A 263 9.27 8.05 5.75
CA LEU A 263 9.77 6.96 4.91
C LEU A 263 10.28 5.78 5.73
N ARG A 264 11.02 6.00 6.83
CA ARG A 264 11.46 4.91 7.72
C ARG A 264 10.29 4.16 8.35
N GLN A 265 9.31 4.90 8.85
CA GLN A 265 8.12 4.30 9.46
C GLN A 265 7.27 3.57 8.42
N HIS A 266 7.11 4.13 7.22
CA HIS A 266 6.42 3.47 6.12
C HIS A 266 7.11 2.14 5.77
N LEU A 267 8.44 2.13 5.59
CA LEU A 267 9.18 0.89 5.32
C LEU A 267 9.03 -0.14 6.44
N ALA A 268 9.03 0.29 7.70
CA ALA A 268 8.83 -0.61 8.83
C ALA A 268 7.43 -1.24 8.82
N ILE A 269 6.38 -0.43 8.60
CA ILE A 269 4.99 -0.90 8.47
C ILE A 269 4.88 -1.90 7.31
N LEU A 270 5.39 -1.54 6.13
CA LEU A 270 5.38 -2.41 4.95
C LEU A 270 6.01 -3.77 5.25
N LYS A 271 7.22 -3.80 5.81
CA LYS A 271 7.92 -5.03 6.17
C LYS A 271 7.09 -5.92 7.11
N THR A 272 6.42 -5.32 8.10
CA THR A 272 5.56 -6.07 9.03
C THR A 272 4.25 -6.53 8.41
N SER A 273 3.76 -5.86 7.36
CA SER A 273 2.49 -6.19 6.69
C SER A 273 2.65 -7.11 5.49
N LEU A 274 3.87 -7.37 4.99
CA LEU A 274 4.09 -8.30 3.87
C LEU A 274 3.42 -9.68 4.07
N PRO A 275 3.51 -10.32 5.26
CA PRO A 275 2.81 -11.59 5.50
C PRO A 275 1.28 -11.46 5.41
N ASP A 276 0.71 -10.35 5.86
CA ASP A 276 -0.73 -10.09 5.79
C ASP A 276 -1.20 -10.00 4.33
N TYR A 277 -0.43 -9.34 3.45
CA TYR A 277 -0.73 -9.27 2.02
C TYR A 277 -0.66 -10.64 1.35
N GLN A 278 0.35 -11.45 1.68
CA GLN A 278 0.47 -12.81 1.15
C GLN A 278 -0.71 -13.68 1.58
N LYS A 279 -1.05 -13.63 2.87
CA LYS A 279 -2.18 -14.39 3.43
C LYS A 279 -3.50 -13.96 2.82
N LEU A 280 -3.67 -12.67 2.58
CA LEU A 280 -4.85 -12.14 1.91
C LEU A 280 -4.97 -12.67 0.48
N GLY A 281 -3.86 -12.77 -0.26
CA GLY A 281 -3.81 -13.37 -1.59
C GLY A 281 -4.20 -14.85 -1.59
N GLU A 282 -3.64 -15.64 -0.67
CA GLU A 282 -3.97 -17.06 -0.48
C GLU A 282 -5.46 -17.27 -0.21
N ILE A 283 -6.01 -16.54 0.78
CA ILE A 283 -7.41 -16.66 1.18
C ILE A 283 -8.33 -16.25 0.05
N THR A 284 -8.00 -15.17 -0.66
CA THR A 284 -8.79 -14.70 -1.80
C THR A 284 -8.82 -15.76 -2.90
N SER A 285 -7.71 -16.42 -3.17
CA SER A 285 -7.66 -17.55 -4.11
C SER A 285 -8.52 -18.74 -3.66
N GLU A 286 -8.46 -19.13 -2.39
CA GLU A 286 -9.26 -20.24 -1.87
C GLU A 286 -10.76 -19.94 -1.89
N ILE A 287 -11.15 -18.69 -1.60
CA ILE A 287 -12.52 -18.20 -1.74
C ILE A 287 -12.97 -18.30 -3.21
N THR A 288 -12.18 -17.76 -4.15
CA THR A 288 -12.50 -17.81 -5.58
C THR A 288 -12.62 -19.24 -6.06
N LYS A 289 -11.69 -20.13 -5.71
CA LYS A 289 -11.75 -21.55 -6.07
C LYS A 289 -13.00 -22.22 -5.53
N THR A 290 -13.36 -21.96 -4.28
CA THR A 290 -14.55 -22.58 -3.67
C THR A 290 -15.85 -22.05 -4.29
N GLN A 291 -15.91 -20.77 -4.66
CA GLN A 291 -17.11 -20.16 -5.22
C GLN A 291 -17.32 -20.48 -6.71
N THR A 292 -16.23 -20.70 -7.45
CA THR A 292 -16.23 -20.67 -8.92
C THR A 292 -15.66 -21.93 -9.56
N GLY A 293 -14.95 -22.76 -8.79
CA GLY A 293 -14.17 -23.89 -9.29
C GLY A 293 -12.85 -23.50 -9.96
N VAL A 294 -12.54 -22.21 -10.10
CA VAL A 294 -11.33 -21.71 -10.76
C VAL A 294 -10.19 -21.53 -9.76
N SER A 295 -9.06 -22.20 -9.99
CA SER A 295 -7.85 -21.98 -9.20
C SER A 295 -7.09 -20.76 -9.72
N ILE A 296 -6.81 -19.80 -8.86
CA ILE A 296 -5.86 -18.73 -9.16
C ILE A 296 -4.44 -19.30 -9.05
N GLN A 297 -3.53 -18.92 -9.95
CA GLN A 297 -2.13 -19.33 -9.86
C GLN A 297 -1.46 -18.67 -8.66
N SER A 298 -0.53 -19.38 -8.01
CA SER A 298 0.19 -18.91 -6.81
C SER A 298 0.86 -17.56 -6.99
N ASP A 299 1.45 -17.32 -8.16
CA ASP A 299 2.24 -16.12 -8.40
C ASP A 299 1.35 -14.86 -8.42
N SER A 300 0.10 -14.98 -8.87
CA SER A 300 -0.88 -13.88 -8.89
C SER A 300 -1.37 -13.48 -7.48
N MET A 301 -1.03 -14.26 -6.45
CA MET A 301 -1.38 -13.96 -5.05
C MET A 301 -0.47 -12.89 -4.45
N GLU A 302 0.67 -12.56 -5.08
CA GLU A 302 1.63 -11.57 -4.58
C GLU A 302 1.35 -10.12 -5.02
N THR A 303 0.38 -9.90 -5.92
CA THR A 303 0.11 -8.58 -6.51
C THR A 303 -0.08 -7.49 -5.45
N GLY A 304 -0.87 -7.75 -4.40
CA GLY A 304 -1.10 -6.75 -3.34
C GLY A 304 0.17 -6.37 -2.57
N ALA A 305 1.09 -7.32 -2.36
CA ALA A 305 2.37 -7.05 -1.71
C ALA A 305 3.29 -6.21 -2.61
N LEU A 306 3.28 -6.48 -3.92
CA LEU A 306 4.02 -5.70 -4.92
C LEU A 306 3.46 -4.27 -5.08
N GLU A 307 2.14 -4.11 -5.04
CA GLU A 307 1.49 -2.78 -5.08
C GLU A 307 1.87 -1.95 -3.85
N ALA A 308 1.84 -2.54 -2.65
CA ALA A 308 2.25 -1.86 -1.42
C ALA A 308 3.74 -1.45 -1.45
N LEU A 309 4.59 -2.29 -2.04
CA LEU A 309 6.01 -1.97 -2.29
C LEU A 309 6.16 -0.82 -3.28
N ASN A 310 5.36 -0.81 -4.35
CA ASN A 310 5.37 0.26 -5.34
C ASN A 310 4.90 1.60 -4.76
N GLU A 311 3.90 1.59 -3.87
CA GLU A 311 3.46 2.79 -3.14
C GLU A 311 4.60 3.36 -2.28
N TYR A 312 5.33 2.50 -1.56
CA TYR A 312 6.50 2.92 -0.81
C TYR A 312 7.57 3.55 -1.70
N LEU A 313 7.91 2.91 -2.82
CA LEU A 313 8.91 3.42 -3.75
C LEU A 313 8.48 4.76 -4.37
N SER A 314 7.19 4.93 -4.68
CA SER A 314 6.63 6.21 -5.16
C SER A 314 6.80 7.35 -4.15
N LYS A 315 6.85 7.05 -2.85
CA LYS A 315 7.21 8.04 -1.82
C LYS A 315 8.73 8.20 -1.71
N LEU A 316 9.48 7.12 -1.84
CA LEU A 316 10.94 7.13 -1.80
C LEU A 316 11.55 7.97 -2.93
N ASP A 317 10.98 7.89 -4.13
CA ASP A 317 11.38 8.67 -5.30
C ASP A 317 11.34 10.19 -5.03
N LYS A 318 10.43 10.60 -4.14
CA LYS A 318 10.24 11.98 -3.71
C LYS A 318 11.06 12.35 -2.46
N ALA A 319 12.07 11.56 -2.10
CA ALA A 319 12.89 11.80 -0.90
C ALA A 319 13.57 13.18 -0.86
N TYR A 320 13.81 13.78 -2.02
CA TYR A 320 14.44 15.10 -2.15
C TYR A 320 13.47 16.24 -2.47
N LYS A 321 12.14 16.02 -2.44
CA LYS A 321 11.14 17.02 -2.87
C LYS A 321 11.17 18.36 -2.13
N PHE A 322 11.81 18.42 -0.97
CA PHE A 322 11.93 19.64 -0.16
C PHE A 322 13.27 20.38 -0.37
N LYS A 323 14.17 19.83 -1.17
CA LYS A 323 15.40 20.51 -1.55
C LYS A 323 15.11 21.43 -2.73
N LEU A 324 15.21 22.74 -2.48
CA LEU A 324 14.91 23.78 -3.48
C LEU A 324 16.15 24.58 -3.89
N TYR A 325 17.30 24.32 -3.27
CA TYR A 325 18.55 25.06 -3.48
C TYR A 325 19.72 24.08 -3.70
N PHE A 326 20.55 24.39 -4.68
CA PHE A 326 21.76 23.66 -5.00
C PHE A 326 22.94 24.63 -4.96
N PRO A 327 23.98 24.34 -4.16
CA PRO A 327 25.20 25.15 -4.16
C PRO A 327 25.92 25.24 -5.51
N GLU A 328 25.62 24.32 -6.42
CA GLU A 328 26.18 24.25 -7.78
C GLU A 328 25.54 25.27 -8.73
N ASP A 329 24.40 25.86 -8.36
CA ASP A 329 23.66 26.83 -9.19
C ASP A 329 24.09 28.29 -8.93
N ASP A 330 24.95 28.54 -7.92
CA ASP A 330 25.51 29.85 -7.55
C ASP A 330 26.88 30.09 -8.22
#